data_AF-A0A832F3Y5-F1
#
_entry.id   AF-A0A832F3Y5-F1
#
_cell.length_a   1.000
_cell.length_b   1.000
_cell.length_c   1.000
_cell.angle_alpha   90.00
_cell.angle_beta   90.00
_cell.angle_gamma   90.00
#
_symmetry.space_group_name_H-M   'P 1'
#
loop_
_entity.id
_entity.type
_entity.pdbx_description
1 polymer ?
#
loop_
_entity_poly.entity_id
_entity_poly.type
_entity_poly.pdbx_seq_one_letter_code
_entity_poly.pdbx_strand_id
1 'polypeptide(L)' 'VLAVNIVNVKGKIRHMGRVSGKTSGFKKAIVTLKAGDKIEGATETI' A
#
# COMPACT_ATOMS: atom_id res chain seq x y z
N VAL A 1 7.27 -12.96 -11.36
CA VAL A 1 6.52 -11.69 -11.51
C VAL A 1 6.07 -11.54 -12.95
N LEU A 2 4.77 -11.37 -13.18
CA LEU A 2 4.16 -11.20 -14.51
C LEU A 2 3.87 -9.72 -14.81
N ALA A 3 3.41 -8.97 -13.81
CA ALA A 3 3.08 -7.56 -13.95
C ALA A 3 3.17 -6.85 -12.59
N VAL A 4 3.39 -5.54 -12.63
CA VAL A 4 3.38 -4.67 -11.46
C VAL A 4 2.53 -3.45 -11.76
N ASN A 5 1.51 -3.24 -10.94
CA ASN A 5 0.64 -2.07 -11.01
C ASN A 5 0.95 -1.15 -9.82
N ILE A 6 1.29 0.10 -10.10
CA ILE A 6 1.69 1.07 -9.09
C ILE A 6 0.62 2.14 -8.93
N VAL A 7 0.28 2.47 -7.69
CA VAL A 7 -0.66 3.53 -7.35
C VAL A 7 -0.04 4.44 -6.29
N ASN A 8 -0.02 5.75 -6.56
CA ASN A 8 0.35 6.76 -5.56
C ASN A 8 -0.89 7.16 -4.74
N VAL A 9 -0.91 6.76 -3.48
CA VAL A 9 -1.97 7.11 -2.54
C VAL A 9 -1.60 8.40 -1.81
N LYS A 10 -2.39 9.46 -2.05
CA LYS A 10 -2.23 10.73 -1.35
C LYS A 10 -2.64 10.56 0.11
N GLY A 11 -1.82 11.11 1.00
CA GLY A 11 -2.16 11.15 2.43
C GLY A 11 -3.39 12.02 2.69
N LYS A 12 -4.20 11.63 3.68
CA LYS A 12 -5.43 12.33 4.04
C LYS A 12 -5.13 13.53 4.92
N ILE A 13 -5.92 14.59 4.78
CA ILE A 13 -5.93 15.70 5.73
C ILE A 13 -6.60 15.21 7.02
N ARG A 14 -5.98 15.50 8.16
CA ARG A 14 -6.47 15.16 9.49
C ARG A 14 -6.43 16.40 10.36
N HIS A 15 -7.49 16.64 11.12
CA HIS A 15 -7.59 17.77 12.02
C HIS A 15 -7.41 17.29 13.47
N MET A 16 -6.62 18.03 14.25
CA MET A 16 -6.47 17.84 15.68
C MET A 16 -6.70 19.19 16.38
N GLY A 17 -7.88 19.35 16.96
CA GLY A 17 -8.30 20.62 17.56
C GLY A 17 -8.26 21.77 16.55
N ARG A 18 -7.42 22.78 16.81
CA ARG A 18 -7.28 23.98 15.96
C ARG A 18 -6.30 23.79 14.80
N VAL A 19 -5.57 22.67 14.74
CA VAL A 19 -4.50 22.45 13.76
C VAL A 19 -4.92 21.43 12.71
N SER A 20 -4.65 21.71 11.44
CA SER A 20 -4.78 20.76 10.33
C SER A 20 -3.41 20.21 9.93
N GLY A 21 -3.26 18.89 9.94
CA GLY A 21 -2.10 18.18 9.41
C GLY A 21 -2.47 17.29 8.23
N LYS A 22 -1.47 16.74 7.55
CA LYS A 22 -1.65 15.74 6.49
C LYS A 22 -0.85 14.49 6.83
N THR A 23 -1.49 13.33 6.77
CA THR A 23 -0.77 12.04 6.87
C THR A 23 0.19 11.91 5.69
N SER A 24 1.30 11.18 5.85
CA SER A 24 2.17 10.85 4.72
C SER A 24 1.38 10.10 3.66
N GLY A 25 1.61 10.46 2.39
CA GLY A 25 1.20 9.61 1.28
C GLY A 25 2.12 8.40 1.18
N PHE A 26 1.66 7.38 0.46
CA PHE A 26 2.47 6.18 0.21
C PHE A 26 2.28 5.69 -1.22
N LYS A 27 3.31 5.01 -1.73
CA LYS A 27 3.28 4.34 -3.02
C LYS A 27 2.93 2.87 -2.78
N LYS A 28 1.84 2.40 -3.38
CA LYS A 28 1.39 1.01 -3.31
C LYS A 28 1.77 0.31 -4.61
N ALA A 29 2.31 -0.90 -4.50
CA ALA A 29 2.52 -1.80 -5.63
C ALA A 29 1.64 -3.03 -5.47
N ILE A 30 0.92 -3.39 -6.52
CA ILE A 30 0.13 -4.61 -6.63
C ILE A 30 0.85 -5.47 -7.67
N VAL A 31 1.28 -6.66 -7.27
CA VAL A 31 2.14 -7.52 -8.08
C VAL A 31 1.39 -8.78 -8.46
N THR A 32 1.40 -9.11 -9.76
CA THR A 32 0.86 -10.36 -10.27
C THR A 32 1.99 -11.37 -10.39
N LEU A 33 1.82 -12.53 -9.76
CA LEU A 33 2.78 -13.63 -9.77
C LEU A 33 2.39 -14.69 -10.79
N LYS A 34 3.35 -15.54 -11.18
CA LYS A 34 3.06 -16.71 -12.02
C LYS A 34 2.34 -17.76 -11.16
N ALA A 35 1.54 -18.62 -11.81
CA ALA A 35 0.88 -19.70 -11.11
C ALA A 35 1.91 -20.61 -10.42
N GLY A 36 1.75 -20.82 -9.10
CA GLY A 36 2.66 -21.62 -8.28
C GLY A 36 3.65 -20.81 -7.42
N ASP A 37 3.89 -19.54 -7.75
CA ASP A 37 4.74 -18.66 -6.94
C ASP A 37 3.98 -18.14 -5.70
N LYS A 38 4.57 -18.28 -4.51
CA LYS A 38 4.02 -17.76 -3.25
C LYS A 38 4.98 -16.77 -2.61
N ILE A 39 4.42 -15.79 -1.88
CA ILE A 39 5.17 -14.83 -1.07
C ILE A 39 4.96 -15.20 0.39
N GLU A 40 6.01 -15.70 1.04
CA GLU A 40 5.98 -16.21 2.42
C GLU A 40 5.48 -15.15 3.41
N GLY A 41 5.92 -13.89 3.28
CA GLY A 41 5.53 -12.80 4.19
C GLY A 41 4.12 -12.21 4.00
N ALA A 42 3.36 -12.65 2.98
CA ALA A 42 1.97 -12.21 2.75
C ALA A 42 0.95 -13.31 3.08
N THR A 43 1.40 -14.54 3.33
CA THR A 43 0.56 -15.72 3.55
C THR A 43 0.34 -16.06 5.03
N GLU A 44 0.96 -15.34 5.96
CA GLU A 44 0.73 -15.53 7.40
C GLU A 44 -0.49 -14.70 7.85
N THR A 45 -1.50 -15.40 8.36
CA THR A 45 -2.70 -14.80 8.95
C THR A 45 -2.47 -14.65 10.46
N ILE A 46 -2.90 -13.51 11.02
CA ILE A 46 -3.06 -13.29 12.48
C ILE A 46 -4.16 -14.21 13.01
#